data_AF-A0A7C7I575-F1
#
_entry.id   AF-A0A7C7I575-F1
#
_cell.length_a   1.000
_cell.length_b   1.000
_cell.length_c   1.000
_cell.angle_alpha   90.00
_cell.angle_beta   90.00
_cell.angle_gamma   90.00
#
_symmetry.space_group_name_H-M   'P 1'
#
loop_
_entity.id
_entity.type
_entity.pdbx_description
1 polymer ?
#
loop_
_entity_poly.entity_id
_entity_poly.type
_entity_poly.pdbx_seq_one_letter_code
_entity_poly.pdbx_strand_id
1 'polypeptide(L)'
;DDEAFCLTYGDGISNVNIAKLIEFHSQQKTLATLTAVYPPARFGALDMSSKTKVRTFKEKPQGDGARVNGGFFVLSPKVIDLIEDDSTVWEQAPMELLARNGEMSAFEHNGFWQPMDTLRDKNYLEELWSSGEAPWKVWK
;
A
#
# COMPACT_ATOMS: atom_id res chain seq x y z
N ASP A 1 -25.56 6.77 -6.41
CA ASP A 1 -25.43 7.15 -5.00
C ASP A 1 -25.32 5.91 -4.12
N ASP A 2 -24.26 5.12 -4.30
CA ASP A 2 -23.76 4.31 -3.20
C ASP A 2 -22.56 5.07 -2.65
N GLU A 3 -22.63 5.48 -1.39
CA GLU A 3 -21.50 6.11 -0.70
C GLU A 3 -20.37 5.07 -0.59
N ALA A 4 -19.21 5.40 -1.15
CA ALA A 4 -18.03 4.55 -1.01
C ALA A 4 -17.57 4.50 0.46
N PHE A 5 -16.92 3.41 0.84
CA PHE A 5 -16.37 3.24 2.18
C PHE A 5 -14.85 3.01 2.15
N CYS A 6 -14.17 3.32 3.25
CA CYS A 6 -12.75 3.05 3.41
C CYS A 6 -12.53 1.69 4.06
N LEU A 7 -11.61 0.90 3.51
CA LEU A 7 -11.14 -0.37 4.06
C LEU A 7 -9.62 -0.34 4.14
N THR A 8 -9.01 -0.95 5.16
CA THR A 8 -7.56 -1.10 5.20
C THR A 8 -7.14 -2.25 6.13
N TYR A 9 -5.85 -2.58 6.07
CA TYR A 9 -5.19 -3.45 7.02
C TYR A 9 -4.89 -2.72 8.33
N GLY A 10 -4.96 -3.43 9.45
CA GLY A 10 -4.75 -2.87 10.79
C GLY A 10 -3.27 -2.73 11.21
N ASP A 11 -2.34 -3.18 10.37
CA ASP A 11 -0.91 -3.28 10.62
C ASP A 11 -0.05 -2.30 9.78
N GLY A 12 -0.67 -1.58 8.85
CA GLY A 12 0.01 -0.60 7.99
C GLY A 12 -0.22 0.84 8.43
N ILE A 13 0.85 1.62 8.56
CA ILE A 13 0.78 3.05 8.83
C ILE A 13 1.45 3.88 7.73
N SER A 14 0.90 5.05 7.47
CA SER A 14 1.27 5.85 6.30
C SER A 14 0.94 7.33 6.52
N ASN A 15 1.61 8.19 5.76
CA ASN A 15 1.21 9.60 5.60
C ASN A 15 0.39 9.84 4.31
N VAL A 16 -0.27 8.79 3.80
CA VAL A 16 -1.21 8.89 2.67
C VAL A 16 -2.31 9.91 2.97
N ASN A 17 -2.61 10.75 2.00
CA ASN A 17 -3.70 11.72 2.13
C ASN A 17 -5.04 11.05 1.80
N ILE A 18 -5.77 10.61 2.84
CA ILE A 18 -7.05 9.92 2.70
C ILE A 18 -8.10 10.77 1.96
N ALA A 19 -8.12 12.08 2.16
CA ALA A 19 -9.06 12.96 1.47
C ALA A 19 -8.81 12.96 -0.06
N LYS A 20 -7.55 13.04 -0.48
CA LYS A 20 -7.16 12.95 -1.91
C LYS A 20 -7.43 11.57 -2.50
N LEU A 21 -7.26 10.52 -1.70
CA LEU A 21 -7.57 9.15 -2.12
C LEU A 21 -9.08 8.98 -2.40
N ILE A 22 -9.94 9.51 -1.53
CA ILE A 22 -11.40 9.50 -1.71
C ILE A 22 -11.79 10.33 -2.94
N GLU A 23 -11.22 11.53 -3.09
CA GLU A 23 -11.45 12.38 -4.26
C GLU A 23 -11.03 11.66 -5.54
N PHE A 24 -9.84 11.05 -5.56
CA PHE A 24 -9.35 10.28 -6.69
C PHE A 24 -10.30 9.14 -7.06
N HIS A 25 -10.77 8.35 -6.09
CA HIS A 25 -11.72 7.26 -6.33
C HIS A 25 -12.99 7.76 -7.03
N SER A 26 -13.55 8.88 -6.57
CA SER A 26 -14.75 9.47 -7.17
C SER A 26 -14.57 9.84 -8.66
N GLN A 27 -13.34 10.15 -9.06
CA GLN A 27 -13.00 10.50 -10.45
C GLN A 27 -12.77 9.28 -11.34
N GLN A 28 -12.29 8.15 -10.77
CA GLN A 28 -11.94 6.97 -11.56
C GLN A 28 -13.14 6.18 -12.08
N LYS A 29 -14.29 6.29 -11.40
CA LYS A 29 -15.53 5.56 -11.75
C LYS A 29 -15.35 4.03 -11.79
N THR A 30 -14.45 3.52 -10.97
CA THR A 30 -14.19 2.09 -10.74
C THR A 30 -14.80 1.64 -9.42
N LEU A 31 -15.06 0.33 -9.27
CA LEU A 31 -15.59 -0.19 -7.99
C LEU A 31 -14.57 -0.15 -6.84
N ALA A 32 -13.28 -0.23 -7.13
CA ALA A 32 -12.24 -0.25 -6.12
C ALA A 32 -11.08 0.68 -6.45
N THR A 33 -10.54 1.33 -5.43
CA THR A 33 -9.24 2.00 -5.48
C THR A 33 -8.38 1.50 -4.33
N LEU A 34 -7.13 1.13 -4.62
CA LEU A 34 -6.12 0.79 -3.62
C LEU A 34 -5.00 1.84 -3.60
N THR A 35 -4.27 1.92 -2.49
CA THR A 35 -3.06 2.74 -2.42
C THR A 35 -1.83 1.94 -2.82
N ALA A 36 -1.16 2.35 -3.90
CA ALA A 36 0.02 1.68 -4.44
C ALA A 36 1.31 2.32 -3.88
N VAL A 37 2.05 1.55 -3.10
CA VAL A 37 3.20 2.01 -2.30
C VAL A 37 4.48 1.30 -2.70
N TYR A 38 5.63 1.84 -2.31
CA TYR A 38 6.89 1.09 -2.35
C TYR A 38 7.07 0.31 -1.05
N PRO A 39 7.35 -1.01 -1.11
CA PRO A 39 7.63 -1.76 0.10
C PRO A 39 8.97 -1.32 0.71
N PRO A 40 9.14 -1.42 2.03
CA PRO A 40 10.44 -1.21 2.65
C PRO A 40 11.42 -2.24 2.10
N ALA A 41 12.59 -1.77 1.66
CA ALA A 41 13.59 -2.66 1.13
C ALA A 41 14.12 -3.58 2.23
N ARG A 42 13.94 -4.88 2.02
CA ARG A 42 14.40 -5.93 2.94
C ARG A 42 15.88 -6.26 2.76
N PHE A 43 16.39 -6.07 1.54
CA PHE A 43 17.74 -6.45 1.12
C PHE A 43 18.47 -5.29 0.42
N GLY A 44 19.79 -5.37 0.35
CA GLY A 44 20.58 -4.48 -0.50
C GLY A 44 20.32 -4.74 -1.98
N ALA A 45 20.10 -3.68 -2.76
CA ALA A 45 20.01 -3.78 -4.21
C ALA A 45 21.41 -3.70 -4.85
N LEU A 46 21.59 -4.50 -5.90
CA LEU A 46 22.81 -4.55 -6.69
C LEU A 46 22.50 -4.06 -8.10
N ASP A 47 23.22 -3.05 -8.58
CA ASP A 47 23.34 -2.79 -10.02
C ASP A 47 24.58 -3.51 -10.53
N MET A 48 24.45 -4.32 -11.58
CA MET A 48 25.54 -5.12 -12.14
C MET A 48 26.06 -4.48 -13.43
N SER A 49 27.36 -4.13 -13.46
CA SER A 49 28.02 -3.62 -14.68
C SER A 49 28.32 -4.71 -15.71
N SER A 50 28.35 -5.96 -15.28
CA SER A 50 28.53 -7.16 -16.12
C SER A 50 28.00 -8.39 -15.38
N LYS A 51 28.04 -9.59 -15.99
CA LYS A 51 27.57 -10.84 -15.36
C LYS A 51 28.17 -11.14 -13.98
N THR A 52 29.34 -10.58 -13.66
CA THR A 52 30.09 -10.91 -12.43
C THR A 52 30.57 -9.69 -11.65
N LYS A 53 30.30 -8.45 -12.10
CA LYS A 53 30.78 -7.23 -11.44
C LYS A 53 29.64 -6.32 -10.99
N VAL A 54 29.56 -6.09 -9.68
CA VAL A 54 28.67 -5.09 -9.08
C VAL A 54 29.18 -3.69 -9.40
N ARG A 55 28.33 -2.84 -9.98
CA ARG A 55 28.56 -1.41 -10.18
C ARG A 55 28.21 -0.61 -8.93
N THR A 56 27.03 -0.85 -8.37
CA THR A 56 26.57 -0.19 -7.14
C THR A 56 25.94 -1.21 -6.20
N PHE A 57 26.18 -1.00 -4.91
CA PHE A 57 25.51 -1.70 -3.81
C PHE A 57 24.80 -0.64 -2.99
N LYS A 58 23.48 -0.72 -2.86
CA LYS A 58 22.72 0.18 -2.00
C LYS A 58 21.99 -0.66 -0.97
N GLU A 59 22.38 -0.52 0.29
CA GLU A 59 21.71 -1.22 1.38
C GLU A 59 20.32 -0.61 1.58
N LYS A 60 19.27 -1.44 1.39
CA LYS A 60 17.86 -1.09 1.60
C LYS A 60 17.40 0.18 0.87
N PRO A 61 17.49 0.25 -0.47
CA PRO A 61 17.05 1.41 -1.22
C PRO A 61 15.52 1.53 -1.19
N GLN A 62 15.01 2.68 -0.79
CA GLN A 62 13.62 3.02 -1.07
C GLN A 62 13.41 3.16 -2.58
N GLY A 63 12.38 2.49 -3.12
CA GLY A 63 11.87 2.78 -4.47
C GLY A 63 12.48 2.01 -5.64
N ASP A 64 13.35 1.02 -5.43
CA ASP A 64 13.98 0.24 -6.51
C ASP A 64 13.13 -0.94 -7.03
N GLY A 65 11.92 -1.11 -6.50
CA GLY A 65 11.02 -2.24 -6.80
C GLY A 65 9.69 -1.82 -7.43
N ALA A 66 8.91 -2.80 -7.88
CA ALA A 66 7.53 -2.56 -8.29
C ALA A 66 6.69 -2.05 -7.10
N ARG A 67 5.69 -1.22 -7.39
CA ARG A 67 4.69 -0.86 -6.39
C ARG A 67 3.91 -2.09 -5.94
N VAL A 68 3.54 -2.10 -4.67
CA VAL A 68 2.72 -3.16 -4.06
C VAL A 68 1.43 -2.57 -3.51
N ASN A 69 0.48 -3.46 -3.17
CA ASN A 69 -0.72 -3.10 -2.44
C ASN A 69 -0.36 -2.63 -1.02
N GLY A 70 -0.60 -1.35 -0.72
CA GLY A 70 -0.38 -0.77 0.60
C GLY A 70 -1.61 -0.76 1.51
N GLY A 71 -2.72 -1.37 1.09
CA GLY A 71 -4.01 -1.21 1.74
C GLY A 71 -4.64 0.13 1.37
N PHE A 72 -5.21 0.81 2.37
CA PHE A 72 -5.88 2.11 2.23
C PHE A 72 -6.76 2.15 0.97
N PHE A 73 -7.83 1.36 1.01
CA PHE A 73 -8.79 1.23 -0.07
C PHE A 73 -9.92 2.24 0.08
N VAL A 74 -10.47 2.65 -1.06
CA VAL A 74 -11.80 3.26 -1.16
C VAL A 74 -12.61 2.40 -2.11
N LEU A 75 -13.75 1.92 -1.64
CA LEU A 75 -14.51 0.83 -2.27
C LEU A 75 -15.98 1.21 -2.41
N SER A 76 -16.58 0.82 -3.52
CA SER A 76 -18.02 0.77 -3.67
C SER A 76 -18.58 -0.41 -2.85
N PRO A 77 -19.73 -0.27 -2.16
CA PRO A 77 -20.45 -1.38 -1.51
C PRO A 77 -20.65 -2.62 -2.39
N LYS A 78 -20.74 -2.44 -3.72
CA LYS A 78 -20.88 -3.52 -4.70
C LYS A 78 -19.75 -4.54 -4.69
N VAL A 79 -18.57 -4.20 -4.16
CA VAL A 79 -17.48 -5.18 -4.04
C VAL A 79 -17.81 -6.29 -3.02
N ILE A 80 -18.77 -6.05 -2.12
CA ILE A 80 -19.22 -7.04 -1.14
C ILE A 80 -19.92 -8.22 -1.83
N ASP A 81 -20.54 -8.00 -2.99
CA ASP A 81 -21.17 -9.06 -3.79
C ASP A 81 -20.14 -10.06 -4.36
N LEU A 82 -18.84 -9.72 -4.29
CA LEU A 82 -17.73 -10.60 -4.67
C LEU A 82 -17.28 -11.52 -3.53
N ILE A 83 -17.83 -11.36 -2.33
CA ILE A 83 -17.52 -12.16 -1.15
C ILE A 83 -18.54 -13.29 -1.05
N GLU A 84 -18.11 -14.53 -1.28
CA GLU A 84 -19.00 -15.69 -1.27
C GLU A 84 -19.38 -16.10 0.16
N ASP A 85 -18.37 -16.17 1.03
CA ASP A 85 -18.49 -16.54 2.44
C ASP A 85 -17.21 -16.17 3.23
N ASP A 86 -17.17 -16.52 4.52
CA ASP A 86 -16.06 -16.25 5.45
C ASP A 86 -14.71 -16.85 5.02
N SER A 87 -14.69 -17.81 4.09
CA SER A 87 -13.46 -18.38 3.54
C SER A 87 -12.86 -17.54 2.41
N THR A 88 -13.59 -16.52 1.94
CA THR A 88 -13.13 -15.63 0.88
C THR A 88 -12.00 -14.75 1.36
N VAL A 89 -10.84 -14.88 0.72
CA VAL A 89 -9.70 -13.98 0.94
C VAL A 89 -9.81 -12.81 -0.04
N TRP A 90 -9.95 -11.59 0.51
CA TRP A 90 -10.11 -10.35 -0.26
C TRP A 90 -9.05 -10.20 -1.36
N GLU A 91 -7.79 -10.50 -1.05
CA GLU A 91 -6.63 -10.37 -1.93
C GLU A 91 -6.57 -11.39 -3.08
N GLN A 92 -7.44 -12.40 -3.06
CA GLN A 92 -7.50 -13.45 -4.09
C GLN A 92 -8.60 -13.13 -5.10
N ALA A 93 -9.61 -13.99 -5.20
CA ALA A 93 -10.64 -13.92 -6.22
C ALA A 93 -11.31 -12.52 -6.34
N PRO A 94 -11.67 -11.81 -5.25
CA PRO A 94 -12.30 -10.49 -5.37
C PRO A 94 -11.40 -9.47 -6.06
N MET A 95 -10.17 -9.29 -5.56
CA MET A 95 -9.22 -8.33 -6.14
C MET A 95 -8.77 -8.72 -7.55
N GLU A 96 -8.54 -10.01 -7.82
CA GLU A 96 -8.20 -10.50 -9.16
C GLU A 96 -9.32 -10.21 -10.18
N LEU A 97 -10.58 -10.43 -9.80
CA LEU A 97 -11.73 -10.16 -10.66
C LEU A 97 -11.90 -8.66 -10.93
N LEU A 98 -11.78 -7.83 -9.90
CA LEU A 98 -11.83 -6.36 -10.03
C LEU A 98 -10.75 -5.86 -10.98
N ALA A 99 -9.50 -6.30 -10.80
CA ALA A 99 -8.40 -5.93 -11.68
C ALA A 99 -8.62 -6.41 -13.11
N ARG A 100 -9.02 -7.68 -13.30
CA ARG A 100 -9.28 -8.27 -14.62
C ARG A 100 -10.40 -7.55 -15.38
N ASN A 101 -11.42 -7.08 -14.67
CA ASN A 101 -12.57 -6.39 -15.25
C ASN A 101 -12.34 -4.89 -15.45
N GLY A 102 -11.17 -4.34 -15.09
CA GLY A 102 -10.89 -2.92 -15.18
C GLY A 102 -11.60 -2.07 -14.11
N GLU A 103 -12.09 -2.71 -13.04
CA GLU A 103 -12.84 -2.10 -11.93
C GLU A 103 -11.94 -1.75 -10.73
N MET A 104 -10.62 -1.72 -10.93
CA MET A 104 -9.65 -1.39 -9.90
C MET A 104 -8.70 -0.29 -10.38
N SER A 105 -8.57 0.76 -9.58
CA SER A 105 -7.62 1.85 -9.78
C SER A 105 -6.53 1.86 -8.71
N ALA A 106 -5.35 2.35 -9.08
CA ALA A 106 -4.22 2.48 -8.17
C ALA A 106 -3.94 3.95 -7.88
N PHE A 107 -4.10 4.36 -6.62
CA PHE A 107 -3.67 5.66 -6.13
C PHE A 107 -2.21 5.60 -5.72
N GLU A 108 -1.33 6.26 -6.48
CA GLU A 108 0.11 6.22 -6.22
C GLU A 108 0.50 7.05 -5.00
N HIS A 109 1.11 6.39 -4.01
CA HIS A 109 1.69 7.05 -2.85
C HIS A 109 3.22 6.90 -2.84
N ASN A 110 3.91 8.04 -2.85
CA ASN A 110 5.37 8.14 -2.82
C ASN A 110 5.91 8.53 -1.44
N GLY A 111 5.02 8.75 -0.47
CA GLY A 111 5.39 9.11 0.89
C GLY A 111 5.76 7.90 1.75
N PHE A 112 5.77 8.13 3.06
CA PHE A 112 6.02 7.10 4.05
C PHE A 112 4.86 6.09 4.07
N TRP A 113 5.21 4.81 3.97
CA TRP A 113 4.34 3.67 4.26
C TRP A 113 5.19 2.57 4.88
N GLN A 114 4.72 1.97 5.97
CA GLN A 114 5.43 0.91 6.67
C GLN A 114 4.42 -0.05 7.31
N PRO A 115 4.49 -1.36 7.01
CA PRO A 115 3.77 -2.38 7.75
C PRO A 115 4.50 -2.75 9.04
N MET A 116 3.77 -3.32 9.99
CA MET A 116 4.31 -3.87 11.24
C MET A 116 4.20 -5.40 11.28
N ASP A 117 4.88 -6.08 10.36
CA ASP A 117 4.85 -7.54 10.24
C ASP A 117 5.75 -8.24 11.26
N THR A 118 6.86 -7.59 11.63
CA THR A 118 7.92 -8.19 12.43
C THR A 118 8.28 -7.35 13.65
N LEU A 119 8.98 -7.95 14.62
CA LEU A 119 9.53 -7.22 15.77
C LEU A 119 10.48 -6.08 15.34
N ARG A 120 11.19 -6.27 14.21
CA ARG A 120 12.07 -5.23 13.67
C ARG A 120 11.26 -4.03 13.18
N ASP A 121 10.13 -4.25 12.51
CA ASP A 121 9.24 -3.18 12.08
C ASP A 121 8.68 -2.43 13.28
N LYS A 122 8.21 -3.16 14.31
CA LYS A 122 7.75 -2.54 15.56
C LYS A 122 8.82 -1.64 16.17
N ASN A 123 10.05 -2.12 16.32
CA ASN A 123 11.13 -1.33 16.92
C ASN A 123 11.46 -0.08 16.10
N TYR A 124 11.45 -0.19 14.77
CA TYR A 124 11.65 0.96 13.88
C TYR A 124 10.52 1.99 14.00
N LEU A 125 9.27 1.54 14.06
CA LEU A 125 8.13 2.43 14.25
C LEU A 125 8.13 3.11 15.63
N GLU A 126 8.51 2.39 16.68
CA GLU A 126 8.66 2.97 18.02
C GLU A 126 9.82 3.98 18.11
N GLU A 127 10.92 3.73 17.41
CA GLU A 127 12.03 4.69 17.31
C GLU A 127 11.55 6.00 16.68
N LEU A 128 10.88 5.94 15.54
CA LEU A 128 10.29 7.11 14.88
C LEU A 128 9.28 7.84 15.77
N TRP A 129 8.46 7.08 16.52
CA TRP A 129 7.49 7.68 17.44
C TRP A 129 8.16 8.38 18.62
N SER A 130 9.09 7.71 19.28
CA SER A 130 9.79 8.22 20.46
C SER A 130 10.74 9.38 20.15
N SER A 131 11.32 9.44 18.95
CA SER A 131 12.13 10.58 18.48
C SER A 131 11.28 11.80 18.10
N GLY A 132 9.96 11.64 17.95
CA GLY A 132 9.06 12.69 17.47
C GLY A 132 9.09 12.87 15.95
N GLU A 133 9.68 11.94 15.20
CA GLU A 133 9.85 12.00 13.75
C GLU A 133 8.86 11.14 12.97
N ALA A 134 7.86 10.55 13.64
CA ALA A 134 6.82 9.69 13.05
C ALA A 134 6.07 10.38 11.89
N PRO A 135 6.33 10.01 10.62
CA PRO A 135 5.77 10.73 9.48
C PRO A 135 4.25 10.59 9.34
N TRP A 136 3.68 9.51 9.90
CA TRP A 136 2.24 9.25 9.91
C TRP A 136 1.50 10.12 10.95
N LYS A 137 2.19 10.74 11.91
CA LYS A 137 1.58 11.60 12.92
C LYS A 137 1.24 12.97 12.30
N VAL A 138 0.12 13.03 11.58
CA VAL A 138 -0.36 14.24 10.89
C VAL A 138 -1.33 15.09 11.73
N TRP A 139 -1.55 14.72 12.99
CA TRP A 139 -2.41 15.43 13.94
C TRP A 139 -1.61 16.22 14.97
N LYS A 140 -2.30 17.11 15.68
CA LYS A 140 -1.75 17.89 16.80
C LYS A 140 -1.96 17.16 18.13
#